data_AF-A0A354Z557-F1
#
_entry.id   AF-A0A354Z557-F1
#
_cell.length_a   1.000
_cell.length_b   1.000
_cell.length_c   1.000
_cell.angle_alpha   90.00
_cell.angle_beta   90.00
_cell.angle_gamma   90.00
#
_symmetry.space_group_name_H-M   'P 1'
#
loop_
_entity.id
_entity.type
_entity.pdbx_description
1 polymer ?
#
loop_
_entity_poly.entity_id
_entity_poly.type
_entity_poly.pdbx_seq_one_letter_code
_entity_poly.pdbx_strand_id
1 'polypeptide(L)' 'GILLAKDLLRGLADGQPPESIRPLLRTPVFIPESKRLNVLLREFRLSRNHMAVVVDEYGGVAGLVTIEDV' A
#
# COMPACT_ATOMS: atom_id res chain seq x y z
N GLY A 1 -1.43 -5.06 -6.85
CA GLY A 1 -0.27 -5.16 -5.94
C GLY A 1 0.28 -3.77 -5.69
N ILE A 2 1.04 -3.58 -4.61
CA ILE A 2 1.73 -2.31 -4.30
C ILE A 2 3.22 -2.52 -4.48
N LEU A 3 3.89 -1.65 -5.23
CA LEU A 3 5.34 -1.62 -5.34
C LEU A 3 5.86 -0.40 -4.56
N LEU A 4 6.82 -0.62 -3.66
CA LEU A 4 7.50 0.50 -3.01
C LEU A 4 8.76 0.84 -3.81
N ALA A 5 8.94 2.11 -4.15
CA ALA A 5 10.09 2.58 -4.92
C ALA A 5 11.43 2.16 -4.28
N LYS A 6 11.52 2.16 -2.94
CA LYS A 6 12.72 1.71 -2.20
C LYS A 6 13.12 0.27 -2.50
N ASP A 7 12.15 -0.61 -2.77
CA ASP A 7 12.43 -2.02 -3.06
C ASP A 7 13.03 -2.17 -4.47
N LEU A 8 12.59 -1.34 -5.42
CA LEU A 8 13.15 -1.25 -6.76
C LEU A 8 14.54 -0.59 -6.77
N LEU A 9 14.67 0.54 -6.08
CA LEU A 9 15.91 1.31 -6.01
C LEU A 9 17.05 0.53 -5.36
N ARG A 10 16.75 -0.35 -4.40
CA ARG A 10 17.75 -1.22 -3.78
C ARG A 10 18.44 -2.11 -4.80
N GLY A 11 17.69 -2.81 -5.66
CA GLY A 11 18.28 -3.64 -6.72
C GLY A 11 19.10 -2.83 -7.71
N LEU A 12 18.64 -1.63 -8.06
CA LEU A 12 19.38 -0.72 -8.94
C LEU A 12 20.70 -0.24 -8.32
N ALA A 13 20.69 0.12 -7.03
CA ALA A 13 21.87 0.55 -6.30
C ALA A 13 22.90 -0.58 -6.14
N ASP A 14 22.44 -1.82 -5.98
CA ASP A 14 23.28 -3.02 -5.87
C ASP A 14 23.82 -3.50 -7.24
N GLY A 15 23.54 -2.78 -8.34
CA GLY A 15 23.93 -3.17 -9.70
C GLY A 15 23.22 -4.44 -10.20
N GLN A 16 22.13 -4.82 -9.55
CA GLN A 16 21.34 -6.03 -9.78
C GLN A 16 19.88 -5.62 -10.00
N PRO A 17 19.56 -4.96 -11.14
CA PRO A 17 18.19 -4.59 -11.46
C PRO A 17 17.31 -5.85 -11.45
N PRO A 18 16.13 -5.80 -10.81
CA PRO A 18 15.25 -6.95 -10.79
C PRO A 18 14.73 -7.24 -12.19
N GLU A 19 14.88 -8.47 -12.67
CA GLU A 19 14.39 -8.92 -13.99
C GLU A 19 12.86 -8.80 -14.12
N SER A 20 12.15 -8.80 -12.99
CA SER A 20 10.70 -8.65 -12.92
C SER A 20 10.29 -7.89 -11.67
N ILE A 21 9.26 -7.06 -11.77
CA ILE A 21 8.64 -6.38 -10.63
C ILE A 21 7.74 -7.31 -9.80
N ARG A 22 7.32 -8.46 -10.34
CA ARG A 22 6.35 -9.35 -9.69
C ARG A 22 6.76 -9.79 -8.29
N PRO A 23 8.03 -10.19 -8.02
CA PRO A 23 8.46 -10.59 -6.68
C PRO A 23 8.50 -9.42 -5.68
N LEU A 24 8.53 -8.18 -6.17
CA LEU A 24 8.55 -6.97 -5.36
C LEU A 24 7.15 -6.46 -5.01
N LEU A 25 6.11 -7.02 -5.64
CA LEU A 25 4.73 -6.62 -5.38
C LEU A 25 4.29 -7.12 -4.00
N ARG A 26 3.86 -6.16 -3.18
CA ARG A 26 3.23 -6.41 -1.88
C ARG A 26 1.73 -6.54 -2.03
N THR A 27 1.11 -7.33 -1.17
CA THR A 27 -0.35 -7.47 -1.10
C THR A 27 -0.96 -6.15 -0.62
N PRO A 28 -1.88 -5.54 -1.40
CA PRO A 28 -2.59 -4.35 -0.96
C PRO A 28 -3.55 -4.70 0.18
N VAL A 29 -3.67 -3.78 1.14
CA VAL A 29 -4.74 -3.82 2.14
C VAL A 29 -5.93 -3.08 1.56
N PHE A 30 -7.10 -3.71 1.59
CA PHE A 30 -8.35 -3.10 1.15
C PHE A 30 -9.19 -2.67 2.35
N ILE A 31 -9.77 -1.48 2.28
CA ILE A 31 -10.68 -0.96 3.30
C ILE A 31 -11.94 -0.39 2.64
N PRO A 32 -13.12 -0.49 3.29
CA PRO A 32 -14.31 0.18 2.79
C PRO A 32 -14.20 1.70 2.99
N GLU A 33 -14.83 2.50 2.11
CA GLU A 33 -14.92 3.96 2.24
C GLU A 33 -15.54 4.40 3.58
N SER A 34 -16.45 3.60 4.13
CA SER A 34 -17.10 3.84 5.42
C SER A 34 -16.21 3.63 6.66
N LYS A 35 -14.95 3.20 6.48
CA LYS A 35 -14.04 2.92 7.61
C LYS A 35 -13.65 4.22 8.32
N ARG A 36 -13.82 4.25 9.65
CA ARG A 36 -13.47 5.42 10.45
C ARG A 36 -11.97 5.70 10.44
N LEU A 37 -11.63 6.97 10.21
CA LEU A 37 -10.26 7.46 10.09
C LEU A 37 -9.39 7.17 11.33
N ASN A 38 -9.92 7.36 12.54
CA ASN A 38 -9.21 7.09 13.79
C ASN A 38 -8.88 5.59 14.00
N VAL A 39 -9.73 4.70 13.48
CA VAL A 39 -9.47 3.25 13.49
C VAL A 39 -8.38 2.91 12.47
N LEU A 40 -8.47 3.48 11.27
CA LEU A 40 -7.47 3.31 10.23
C LEU A 40 -6.08 3.78 10.68
N LEU A 41 -5.98 4.95 11.31
CA LEU A 41 -4.71 5.47 11.85
C LEU A 41 -4.07 4.51 12.85
N ARG A 42 -4.89 3.93 13.74
CA ARG A 42 -4.42 2.94 14.72
C ARG A 42 -3.90 1.68 14.02
N GLU A 43 -4.60 1.20 13.00
CA GLU A 43 -4.17 0.04 12.21
C GLU A 43 -2.88 0.31 11.44
N PHE A 44 -2.72 1.49 10.83
CA PHE A 44 -1.48 1.87 10.15
C PHE A 44 -0.29 1.87 11.12
N ARG A 45 -0.46 2.42 12.32
CA ARG A 45 0.58 2.40 13.38
C ARG A 45 0.94 0.99 13.85
N LEU A 46 -0.05 0.11 14.00
CA LEU A 46 0.17 -1.27 14.46
C LEU A 46 0.79 -2.16 13.38
N SER A 47 0.31 -2.04 12.14
CA SER A 47 0.73 -2.90 11.02
C SER A 47 2.07 -2.46 10.41
N ARG A 48 2.54 -1.23 10.69
CA ARG A 48 3.66 -0.58 9.97
C ARG A 48 3.46 -0.57 8.46
N ASN A 49 2.20 -0.64 8.02
CA ASN A 49 1.79 -0.46 6.64
C ASN A 49 1.09 0.89 6.52
N HIS A 50 1.55 1.72 5.59
CA HIS A 50 1.19 3.14 5.54
C HIS A 50 0.25 3.47 4.37
N MET A 51 -0.25 2.46 3.65
CA MET A 51 -1.10 2.65 2.49
C MET A 51 -2.19 1.57 2.43
N ALA A 52 -3.40 2.00 2.08
CA ALA A 52 -4.54 1.11 1.82
C ALA A 52 -5.27 1.54 0.54
N VAL A 53 -5.87 0.56 -0.14
CA VAL A 53 -6.78 0.77 -1.27
C VAL A 53 -8.20 0.89 -0.72
N VAL A 54 -8.90 1.94 -1.09
CA VAL A 54 -10.28 2.20 -0.68
C VAL A 54 -11.22 1.56 -1.69
N VAL A 55 -12.17 0.77 -1.21
CA VAL A 55 -13.22 0.14 -2.03
C VAL A 55 -14.59 0.73 -1.71
N ASP A 56 -15.40 0.88 -2.76
CA ASP A 56 -16.81 1.26 -2.66
C ASP A 56 -17.70 0.05 -2.29
N GLU A 57 -19.00 0.29 -2.14
CA GLU A 57 -20.00 -0.71 -1.77
C GLU A 57 -20.25 -1.77 -2.85
N TYR A 58 -19.83 -1.50 -4.09
CA TYR A 58 -19.96 -2.40 -5.24
C TYR A 58 -18.67 -3.21 -5.48
N GLY A 59 -17.66 -3.03 -4.63
CA GLY A 59 -16.35 -3.68 -4.75
C GLY A 59 -15.42 -3.03 -5.78
N GLY A 60 -15.80 -1.86 -6.29
CA GLY A 60 -14.96 -1.02 -7.13
C GLY A 60 -13.86 -0.33 -6.31
N VAL A 61 -12.77 0.06 -6.99
CA VAL A 61 -11.71 0.86 -6.37
C VAL A 61 -12.14 2.32 -6.40
N ALA A 62 -12.43 2.87 -5.22
CA ALA A 62 -12.74 4.29 -5.05
C ALA A 62 -11.46 5.14 -5.02
N GLY A 63 -10.36 4.59 -4.50
CA GLY A 63 -9.08 5.31 -4.43
C GLY A 63 -8.03 4.64 -3.55
N LEU A 64 -7.14 5.44 -2.98
CA LEU A 64 -6.16 5.02 -1.98
C LEU A 64 -6.05 6.06 -0.87
N VAL A 65 -5.59 5.63 0.30
CA VAL A 65 -5.29 6.50 1.43
C VAL A 65 -3.93 6.13 2.01
N THR A 66 -3.19 7.15 2.43
CA THR A 66 -1.87 7.02 3.04
C THR A 66 -1.91 7.49 4.50
N ILE A 67 -1.01 7.01 5.35
CA ILE A 67 -0.96 7.46 6.76
C ILE A 67 -0.65 8.96 6.87
N GLU A 68 0.03 9.53 5.89
CA GLU A 68 0.42 10.94 5.84
C GLU A 68 -0.80 11.87 5.63
N ASP A 69 -1.87 11.36 5.04
CA ASP A 69 -3.13 12.09 4.77
C ASP A 69 -4.18 11.90 5.89
N VAL A 70 -3.88 11.07 6.91
CA VAL A 70 -4.77 10.73 8.04
C VAL A 70 -4.47 11.56 9.28
#